data_AF-A0A2W5NWS5-F1
#
_entry.id   AF-A0A2W5NWS5-F1
#
_cell.length_a   1.000
_cell.length_b   1.000
_cell.length_c   1.000
_cell.angle_alpha   90.00
_cell.angle_beta   90.00
_cell.angle_gamma   90.00
#
_symmetry.space_group_name_H-M   'P 1'
#
loop_
_entity.id
_entity.type
_entity.pdbx_description
1 polymer ?
#
loop_
_entity_poly.entity_id
_entity_poly.type
_entity_poly.pdbx_seq_one_letter_code
_entity_poly.pdbx_strand_id
1 'polypeptide(L)' 'MAQAPQRIRRRERKNITAGVAHVNASFNNTMITITDAQGNAISW' A
#
# COMPACT_ATOMS: atom_id res chain seq x y z
N MET A 1 -11.12 -28.60 -16.08
CA MET A 1 -11.86 -27.32 -16.00
C MET A 1 -10.87 -26.25 -15.56
N ALA A 2 -10.53 -25.29 -16.42
CA ALA A 2 -9.56 -24.24 -16.09
C ALA A 2 -10.21 -23.24 -15.11
N GLN A 3 -9.53 -22.95 -13.99
CA GLN A 3 -9.98 -21.95 -13.03
C GLN A 3 -10.00 -20.57 -13.70
N ALA A 4 -11.12 -19.87 -13.58
CA ALA A 4 -11.26 -18.51 -14.10
C ALA A 4 -10.26 -17.58 -13.39
N PRO A 5 -9.55 -16.70 -14.12
CA PRO A 5 -8.54 -15.83 -13.54
C PRO A 5 -9.17 -14.90 -12.51
N GLN A 6 -8.63 -14.90 -11.29
CA GLN A 6 -9.09 -14.07 -10.19
C GLN A 6 -8.90 -12.60 -10.54
N ARG A 7 -10.01 -11.90 -10.79
CA ARG A 7 -10.00 -10.48 -11.19
C ARG A 7 -9.60 -9.63 -9.98
N ILE A 8 -8.34 -9.17 -9.96
CA ILE A 8 -7.82 -8.27 -8.92
C ILE A 8 -8.72 -7.03 -8.90
N ARG A 9 -9.47 -6.84 -7.80
CA ARG A 9 -10.30 -5.65 -7.60
C ARG A 9 -9.36 -4.45 -7.53
N ARG A 10 -9.46 -3.57 -8.54
CA ARG A 10 -8.71 -2.31 -8.57
C ARG A 10 -9.18 -1.48 -7.39
N ARG A 11 -8.32 -1.32 -6.38
CA ARG A 11 -8.59 -0.46 -5.21
C ARG A 11 -8.94 0.93 -5.73
N GLU A 12 -9.99 1.53 -5.18
CA GLU A 12 -10.43 2.86 -5.59
C GLU A 12 -9.26 3.83 -5.56
N ARG A 13 -9.05 4.53 -6.66
CA ARG A 13 -8.02 5.56 -6.77
C ARG A 13 -8.47 6.76 -5.95
N LYS A 14 -8.10 6.80 -4.68
CA LYS A 14 -8.08 8.06 -3.91
C LYS A 14 -6.93 8.89 -4.48
N ASN A 15 -7.24 10.05 -5.08
CA ASN A 15 -6.22 10.98 -5.53
C ASN A 15 -5.60 11.66 -4.30
N ILE A 16 -4.52 11.08 -3.79
CA ILE A 16 -3.76 11.62 -2.66
C ILE A 16 -2.51 12.28 -3.23
N THR A 17 -2.50 13.63 -3.27
CA THR A 17 -1.43 14.43 -3.88
C THR A 17 -0.15 14.47 -3.04
N ALA A 18 -0.28 14.30 -1.73
CA ALA A 18 0.83 14.27 -0.79
C ALA A 18 0.53 13.29 0.35
N GLY A 19 1.57 12.61 0.84
CA GLY A 19 1.48 11.62 1.91
C GLY A 19 2.80 11.50 2.67
N VAL A 20 2.84 10.60 3.65
CA VAL A 20 4.02 10.35 4.50
C VAL A 20 4.54 8.94 4.24
N ALA A 21 5.85 8.81 4.06
CA ALA A 21 6.52 7.53 3.97
C ALA A 21 7.14 7.17 5.31
N HIS A 22 6.63 6.12 5.95
CA HIS A 22 7.20 5.55 7.15
C HIS A 22 8.15 4.43 6.78
N VAL A 23 9.44 4.60 7.05
CA VAL A 23 10.46 3.59 6.81
C VAL A 23 10.89 3.02 8.14
N ASN A 24 10.55 1.74 8.36
CA ASN A 24 11.04 0.99 9.51
C ASN A 24 12.13 0.03 9.03
N ALA A 25 13.38 0.40 9.28
CA ALA A 25 14.55 -0.39 8.92
C ALA A 25 15.12 -1.07 10.18
N SER A 26 15.11 -2.40 10.19
CA SER A 26 15.80 -3.25 11.15
C SER A 26 16.97 -3.97 10.47
N PHE A 27 17.76 -4.70 11.23
CA PHE A 27 18.86 -5.51 10.70
C PHE A 27 18.42 -6.58 9.70
N ASN A 28 17.16 -7.05 9.79
CA ASN A 28 16.68 -8.21 9.04
C ASN A 28 15.64 -7.84 7.98
N ASN A 29 15.05 -6.65 8.06
CA ASN A 29 14.07 -6.19 7.09
C ASN A 29 13.94 -4.67 7.08
N THR A 30 13.48 -4.14 5.95
CA THR A 30 13.00 -2.76 5.84
C THR A 30 11.56 -2.80 5.37
N MET A 31 10.65 -2.30 6.19
CA MET A 31 9.24 -2.17 5.86
C MET A 31 8.92 -0.72 5.56
N ILE A 32 8.24 -0.47 4.44
CA ILE A 32 7.93 0.88 3.98
C ILE A 32 6.42 1.02 3.90
N THR A 33 5.83 1.79 4.80
CA THR A 33 4.39 2.07 4.80
C THR A 33 4.14 3.48 4.28
N ILE A 34 3.36 3.60 3.22
CA ILE A 34 2.89 4.88 2.68
C ILE A 34 1.53 5.18 3.28
N THR A 35 1.41 6.33 3.95
CA THR A 35 0.17 6.81 4.55
C THR A 35 -0.28 8.14 3.94
N ASP A 36 -1.53 8.49 4.16
CA ASP A 36 -2.00 9.86 3.94
C ASP A 36 -1.57 10.79 5.10
N ALA A 37 -1.91 12.08 4.98
CA ALA A 37 -1.59 13.09 6.01
C ALA A 37 -2.33 12.87 7.36
N GLN A 38 -3.36 12.03 7.39
CA GLN A 38 -4.10 11.65 8.61
C GLN A 38 -3.56 10.35 9.23
N GLY A 39 -2.58 9.71 8.60
CA GLY A 39 -1.99 8.46 9.05
C GLY A 39 -2.68 7.19 8.56
N ASN A 40 -3.63 7.28 7.61
CA ASN A 40 -4.28 6.08 7.06
C ASN A 40 -3.34 5.38 6.07
N ALA A 41 -3.15 4.07 6.24
CA ALA A 41 -2.30 3.27 5.37
C ALA A 41 -2.89 3.12 3.95
N ILE A 42 -2.13 3.61 2.97
CA ILE A 42 -2.44 3.50 1.54
C ILE A 42 -1.79 2.24 0.98
N SER A 43 -0.52 2.00 1.30
CA SER A 43 0.26 0.82 0.88
C SER A 43 1.34 0.51 1.90
N TRP A 44 1.81 -0.72 1.91
CA TRP A 44 2.98 -1.20 2.65
C TRP A 44 3.79 -2.14 1.76
#